data_AF-A0A368FMV3-F1
#
_entry.id   AF-A0A368FMV3-F1
#
_cell.length_a   1.000
_cell.length_b   1.000
_cell.length_c   1.000
_cell.angle_alpha   90.00
_cell.angle_beta   90.00
_cell.angle_gamma   90.00
#
_symmetry.space_group_name_H-M   'P 1'
#
loop_
_entity.id
_entity.type
_entity.pdbx_description
1 polymer ?
#
loop_
_entity_poly.entity_id
_entity_poly.type
_entity_poly.pdbx_seq_one_letter_code
_entity_poly.pdbx_strand_id
1 'polypeptide(L)'
;MITLIKCYLHVSSVLSISIDNDIVGEPDIECLDEEIRIWVKTRKPFGGRIYAKGKAEVEECYKDDFARERTKKPHFDLKFGVCGMRSLRSVGFGKARMRG
;
A
#
# COMPACT_ATOMS: atom_id res chain seq x y z
N MET A 1 47.26 27.31 6.13
CA MET A 1 45.98 28.03 6.02
C MET A 1 45.30 27.66 4.70
N ILE A 2 44.25 26.83 4.79
CA ILE A 2 43.02 26.88 3.97
C ILE A 2 43.08 26.42 2.49
N THR A 3 43.71 25.28 2.12
CA THR A 3 43.43 24.73 0.76
C THR A 3 43.63 23.23 0.56
N LEU A 4 43.43 22.38 1.57
CA LEU A 4 43.41 20.91 1.37
C LEU A 4 42.15 20.22 1.90
N ILE A 5 41.26 20.97 2.53
CA ILE A 5 39.86 20.56 2.68
C ILE A 5 39.18 20.91 1.36
N LYS A 6 39.52 20.17 0.30
CA LYS A 6 38.55 19.93 -0.77
C LYS A 6 37.46 19.15 -0.06
N CYS A 7 36.54 19.89 0.57
CA CYS A 7 35.22 19.42 0.93
C CYS A 7 34.73 18.77 -0.34
N TYR A 8 34.87 17.46 -0.40
CA TYR A 8 34.22 16.60 -1.35
C TYR A 8 32.75 16.73 -1.00
N LEU A 9 32.16 17.86 -1.41
CA LEU A 9 30.74 18.15 -1.40
C LEU A 9 30.17 17.16 -2.41
N HIS A 10 30.01 15.93 -1.94
CA HIS A 10 29.25 14.91 -2.61
C HIS A 10 27.81 15.39 -2.54
N VAL A 11 27.43 16.22 -3.51
CA VAL A 11 26.03 16.60 -3.72
C VAL A 11 25.31 15.31 -4.09
N SER A 12 24.78 14.64 -3.08
CA SER A 12 23.90 13.48 -3.27
C SER A 12 22.58 14.03 -3.79
N SER A 13 22.41 14.05 -5.10
CA SER A 13 21.13 14.37 -5.71
C SER A 13 20.12 13.30 -5.29
N VAL A 14 19.21 13.67 -4.40
CA VAL A 14 18.11 12.78 -4.00
C VAL A 14 17.16 12.69 -5.18
N LEU A 15 17.26 11.64 -5.99
CA LEU A 15 16.35 11.39 -7.09
C LEU A 15 14.98 11.02 -6.48
N SER A 16 14.08 11.99 -6.35
CA SER A 16 12.73 11.72 -5.89
C SER A 16 12.01 10.88 -6.94
N ILE A 17 11.56 9.68 -6.57
CA ILE A 17 10.67 8.89 -7.42
C ILE A 17 9.32 9.60 -7.42
N SER A 18 9.00 10.34 -8.47
CA SER A 18 7.70 10.95 -8.65
C SER A 18 6.67 9.86 -8.94
N ILE A 19 5.81 9.56 -7.97
CA ILE A 19 4.66 8.68 -8.17
C ILE A 19 3.61 9.46 -8.95
N ASP A 20 3.53 9.20 -10.25
CA ASP A 20 2.60 9.84 -11.20
C ASP A 20 1.32 9.01 -11.39
N ASN A 21 0.83 8.43 -10.29
CA ASN A 21 -0.47 7.77 -10.26
C ASN A 21 -1.08 7.85 -8.86
N ASP A 22 -2.32 8.32 -8.79
CA ASP A 22 -3.03 8.51 -7.53
C ASP A 22 -4.17 7.51 -7.38
N ILE A 23 -4.53 7.24 -6.13
CA ILE A 23 -5.81 6.62 -5.79
C ILE A 23 -6.90 7.69 -5.94
N VAL A 24 -7.97 7.33 -6.65
CA VAL A 24 -9.10 8.21 -6.93
C VAL A 24 -10.24 7.86 -5.98
N GLY A 25 -10.49 8.74 -5.00
CA GLY A 25 -11.56 8.57 -4.03
C GLY A 25 -11.31 7.43 -3.05
N GLU A 26 -12.39 6.90 -2.49
CA GLU A 26 -12.34 5.75 -1.58
C GLU A 26 -12.44 4.42 -2.36
N PRO A 27 -11.77 3.36 -1.89
CA PRO A 27 -11.90 2.05 -2.50
C PRO A 27 -13.31 1.48 -2.29
N ASP A 28 -13.78 0.70 -3.26
CA ASP A 28 -15.00 -0.09 -3.09
C ASP A 28 -14.64 -1.32 -2.24
N ILE A 29 -15.36 -1.57 -1.15
CA ILE A 29 -15.10 -2.67 -0.21
C ILE A 29 -16.32 -3.56 -0.12
N GLU A 30 -16.14 -4.86 -0.32
CA GLU A 30 -17.15 -5.89 -0.11
C GLU A 30 -16.67 -6.84 1.01
N CYS A 31 -17.47 -6.96 2.06
CA CYS A 31 -17.22 -7.90 3.15
C CYS A 31 -18.05 -9.16 2.91
N LEU A 32 -17.37 -10.29 2.70
CA LEU A 32 -17.99 -11.62 2.60
C LEU A 32 -17.83 -12.38 3.92
N ASP A 33 -18.29 -13.62 3.97
CA ASP A 33 -18.26 -14.43 5.20
C ASP A 33 -16.83 -14.81 5.63
N GLU A 34 -15.93 -15.05 4.67
CA GLU A 34 -14.57 -15.54 4.93
C GLU A 34 -13.46 -14.56 4.46
N GLU A 35 -13.81 -13.52 3.70
CA GLU A 35 -12.84 -12.60 3.09
C GLU A 35 -13.40 -11.18 2.90
N ILE A 36 -12.50 -10.22 2.73
CA ILE A 36 -12.78 -8.85 2.29
C ILE A 36 -12.23 -8.69 0.88
N ARG A 37 -13.05 -8.19 -0.04
CA ARG A 37 -12.63 -7.81 -1.38
C ARG A 37 -12.52 -6.30 -1.48
N ILE A 38 -11.39 -5.82 -1.97
CA ILE A 38 -11.09 -4.40 -2.09
C ILE A 38 -10.81 -4.07 -3.55
N TRP A 39 -11.52 -3.08 -4.10
CA TRP A 39 -11.20 -2.51 -5.41
C TRP A 39 -10.72 -1.08 -5.26
N VAL A 40 -9.51 -0.81 -5.75
CA VAL A 40 -8.90 0.52 -5.73
C VAL A 40 -9.07 1.16 -7.10
N LYS A 41 -9.56 2.39 -7.16
CA LYS A 41 -9.62 3.16 -8.41
C LYS A 41 -8.35 4.00 -8.53
N THR A 42 -7.69 3.94 -9.68
CA THR A 42 -6.44 4.66 -9.95
C THR A 42 -6.60 5.60 -11.15
N ARG A 43 -5.88 6.74 -11.12
CA ARG A 43 -5.96 7.76 -12.18
C ARG A 43 -5.46 7.20 -13.53
N LYS A 44 -4.36 6.45 -13.48
CA LYS A 44 -3.70 5.78 -14.61
C LYS A 44 -3.68 4.25 -14.36
N PRO A 45 -3.52 3.42 -15.41
CA PRO A 45 -3.35 1.98 -15.25
C PRO A 45 -2.33 1.62 -14.16
N PHE A 46 -2.75 0.80 -13.21
CA PHE A 46 -1.89 0.29 -12.16
C PHE A 46 -1.10 -0.91 -12.68
N GLY A 47 0.21 -0.90 -12.46
CA GLY A 47 1.13 -1.95 -12.88
C GLY A 47 2.09 -2.39 -11.78
N GLY A 48 1.77 -2.07 -10.53
CA GLY A 48 2.60 -2.39 -9.37
C GLY A 48 2.10 -3.64 -8.65
N ARG A 49 2.56 -3.81 -7.41
CA ARG A 49 2.13 -4.85 -6.49
C ARG A 49 1.30 -4.26 -5.36
N ILE A 50 0.18 -4.89 -5.05
CA ILE A 50 -0.64 -4.59 -3.86
C ILE A 50 -0.28 -5.61 -2.78
N TYR A 51 -0.14 -5.17 -1.53
CA TYR A 51 0.18 -6.07 -0.42
C TYR A 51 -0.36 -5.54 0.91
N ALA A 52 -0.63 -6.45 1.85
CA ALA A 52 -0.97 -6.08 3.21
C ALA A 52 0.23 -5.42 3.91
N LYS A 53 0.00 -4.33 4.64
CA LYS A 53 1.05 -3.55 5.32
C LYS A 53 1.92 -4.46 6.21
N GLY A 54 3.23 -4.47 5.97
CA GLY A 54 4.19 -5.31 6.70
C GLY A 54 4.24 -6.78 6.29
N LYS A 55 3.56 -7.16 5.19
CA LYS A 55 3.51 -8.52 4.65
C LYS A 55 3.88 -8.61 3.16
N ALA A 56 4.70 -7.67 2.68
CA ALA A 56 5.11 -7.58 1.28
C ALA A 56 5.94 -8.77 0.76
N GLU A 57 6.51 -9.56 1.66
CA GLU A 57 7.34 -10.74 1.35
C GLU A 57 6.58 -12.06 1.47
N VAL A 58 5.32 -12.02 1.95
CA VAL A 58 4.50 -13.23 2.13
C VAL A 58 3.61 -13.38 0.91
N GLU A 59 3.78 -14.48 0.17
CA GLU A 59 3.10 -14.74 -1.10
C GLU A 59 1.58 -14.63 -1.02
N GLU A 60 0.97 -15.18 0.03
CA GLU A 60 -0.48 -15.12 0.26
C GLU A 60 -1.02 -13.72 0.61
N CYS A 61 -0.13 -12.75 0.82
CA CYS A 61 -0.46 -11.39 1.28
C CYS A 61 -0.13 -10.30 0.26
N TYR A 62 0.21 -10.68 -0.98
CA TYR A 62 0.39 -9.75 -2.08
C TYR A 62 -0.26 -10.24 -3.37
N LYS A 63 -0.45 -9.31 -4.30
CA LYS A 63 -0.85 -9.56 -5.67
C LYS A 63 -0.08 -8.64 -6.61
N ASP A 64 0.59 -9.21 -7.60
CA ASP A 64 1.53 -8.52 -8.50
C ASP A 64 1.21 -8.68 -10.00
N ASP A 65 0.11 -9.35 -10.35
CA ASP A 65 -0.32 -9.55 -11.74
C ASP A 65 -0.70 -8.26 -12.48
N PHE A 66 -0.85 -7.15 -11.76
CA PHE A 66 -1.34 -5.89 -12.34
C PHE A 66 -0.38 -5.28 -13.37
N ALA A 67 0.91 -5.61 -13.31
CA ALA A 67 1.88 -5.22 -14.34
C ALA A 67 1.46 -5.72 -15.74
N ARG A 68 0.83 -6.89 -15.79
CA ARG A 68 0.28 -7.52 -17.00
C ARG A 68 -1.14 -7.05 -17.27
N GLU A 69 -2.00 -6.97 -16.25
CA GLU A 69 -3.41 -6.58 -16.43
C GLU A 69 -3.58 -5.13 -16.89
N ARG A 70 -2.71 -4.21 -16.45
CA ARG A 70 -2.78 -2.77 -16.77
C ARG A 70 -4.19 -2.19 -16.53
N THR A 71 -4.83 -2.58 -15.43
CA THR A 71 -6.17 -2.14 -15.08
C THR A 71 -6.15 -0.82 -14.29
N LYS A 72 -7.20 -0.01 -14.43
CA LYS A 72 -7.44 1.17 -13.56
C LYS A 72 -8.19 0.83 -12.29
N LYS A 73 -8.72 -0.39 -12.18
CA LYS A 73 -9.49 -0.89 -11.03
C LYS A 73 -8.87 -2.22 -10.53
N PRO A 74 -7.63 -2.21 -10.03
CA PRO A 74 -7.05 -3.41 -9.41
C PRO A 74 -7.88 -3.87 -8.20
N HIS A 75 -7.91 -5.18 -8.00
CA HIS A 75 -8.68 -5.84 -6.94
C HIS A 75 -7.78 -6.69 -6.06
N PHE A 76 -8.03 -6.71 -4.77
CA PHE A 76 -7.25 -7.45 -3.81
C PHE A 76 -8.16 -8.07 -2.75
N ASP A 77 -7.99 -9.38 -2.54
CA ASP A 77 -8.84 -10.17 -1.67
C ASP A 77 -8.03 -10.61 -0.45
N LEU A 78 -8.58 -10.38 0.74
CA LEU A 78 -7.93 -10.68 2.01
C LEU A 78 -8.84 -11.57 2.84
N LYS A 79 -8.42 -12.81 3.08
CA LYS A 79 -9.12 -13.72 4.00
C LYS A 79 -9.06 -13.20 5.44
N PHE A 80 -10.08 -13.48 6.24
CA PHE A 80 -10.03 -13.13 7.65
C PHE A 80 -8.97 -13.93 8.40
N GLY A 81 -8.29 -13.28 9.35
CA GLY A 81 -7.31 -13.92 10.23
C GLY A 81 -5.91 -14.12 9.62
N VAL A 82 -5.72 -13.87 8.33
CA VAL A 82 -4.40 -13.92 7.68
C VAL A 82 -3.76 -12.54 7.56
N CYS A 83 -2.52 -12.48 7.07
CA CYS A 83 -1.80 -11.22 6.75
C CYS A 83 -1.71 -10.19 7.89
N GLY A 84 -1.71 -10.65 9.15
CA GLY A 84 -1.59 -9.78 10.32
C GLY A 84 -2.86 -9.01 10.69
N MET A 85 -4.01 -9.42 10.16
CA MET A 85 -5.31 -8.84 10.48
C MET A 85 -5.64 -9.02 11.96
N ARG A 86 -6.10 -7.94 12.61
CA ARG A 86 -6.50 -7.95 14.02
C ARG A 86 -7.99 -7.65 14.13
N SER A 87 -8.73 -8.56 14.76
CA SER A 87 -10.12 -8.31 15.11
C SER A 87 -10.17 -7.42 16.35
N LEU A 88 -10.84 -6.28 16.23
CA LEU A 88 -11.17 -5.42 17.35
C LEU A 88 -12.67 -5.56 17.59
N ARG A 89 -13.04 -6.05 18.78
CA ARG A 89 -14.43 -6.07 19.23
C ARG A 89 -14.69 -4.80 20.02
N SER A 90 -15.74 -4.07 19.65
CA SER A 90 -16.20 -2.92 20.43
C SER A 90 -17.34 -3.35 21.35
N VAL A 91 -17.17 -3.17 22.65
CA VAL A 91 -18.21 -3.41 23.67
C VAL A 91 -18.98 -2.10 23.92
N GLY A 92 -19.80 -1.67 22.96
CA GLY A 92 -20.66 -0.49 23.11
C GLY A 92 -19.94 0.87 23.10
N PHE A 93 -20.72 1.93 22.78
CA PHE A 93 -20.34 3.33 22.46
C PHE A 93 -19.01 3.83 23.05
N GLY A 94 -17.91 3.54 22.35
CA GLY A 94 -16.62 4.16 22.55
C GLY A 94 -15.94 4.30 21.19
N LYS A 95 -15.67 5.53 20.78
CA LYS A 95 -14.99 5.88 19.51
C LYS A 95 -13.71 5.04 19.38
N ALA A 96 -13.70 4.03 18.52
CA ALA A 96 -12.51 3.25 18.23
C ALA A 96 -11.50 4.15 17.52
N ARG A 97 -10.45 4.58 18.22
CA ARG A 97 -9.33 5.31 17.64
C ARG A 97 -8.30 4.29 17.17
N MET A 98 -8.15 4.12 15.86
CA MET A 98 -7.00 3.39 15.30
C MET A 98 -5.73 4.14 15.69
N ARG A 99 -4.81 3.46 16.38
CA ARG A 99 -3.44 3.96 16.58
C ARG A 99 -2.65 3.62 15.32
N GLY A 100 -2.25 4.66 14.59
CA GLY A 100 -1.35 4.56 13.44
C GLY A 100 0.10 4.39 13.85
#